data_AF-A0A317WPR1-F1
#
_entry.id   AF-A0A317WPR1-F1
#
_cell.length_a   1.000
_cell.length_b   1.000
_cell.length_c   1.000
_cell.angle_alpha   90.00
_cell.angle_beta   90.00
_cell.angle_gamma   90.00
#
_symmetry.space_group_name_H-M   'P 1'
#
loop_
_entity.id
_entity.type
_entity.pdbx_description
1 polymer ?
#
loop_
_entity_poly.entity_id
_entity_poly.type
_entity_poly.pdbx_seq_one_letter_code
_entity_poly.pdbx_strand_id
1 'polypeptide(L)'
;MDPSSAMNKLTRNDPLGEFVCRFPNCDARYRRKEHLRRHEAKHIQDRTFPCSICGQEFGRNDTLRRHLRVKHQLNEPVHRARRACANCRAIKARCEGKPVCTECQHRGIRCSLREGEDSPAPEPRRSVSPRPTVSKEEQFVKLFFELFHPHWPFVHRGTFRVRHEIPMLVQSMVVLGLWASGERSARCAAVELHEQLNSAILQQKEKWDAATDSLIPHSGSWPIPIYQAILLHIIFSLIYKTHGSLGLDLKPSVLRTDTELLLKSLIQSCRNRGMFYYPRILRQYQEPAIAQYMLVSIEEVKRFNIALYKVCTTIYGSTAISETVDGVSMSSILLTADELQFPLPENHALWEASTQDAWDRALADMNVDGLDDFREEDWISRHSRVLHVLGNI
;
A
#
# COMPACT_ATOMS: atom_id res chain seq x y z
N MET A 1 -37.15 -25.77 -37.07
CA MET A 1 -35.98 -25.83 -37.98
C MET A 1 -35.09 -24.66 -37.61
N ASP A 2 -33.99 -24.95 -36.90
CA ASP A 2 -33.02 -23.96 -36.41
C ASP A 2 -32.19 -23.34 -37.56
N PRO A 3 -32.03 -22.01 -37.63
CA PRO A 3 -31.08 -21.37 -38.53
C PRO A 3 -29.79 -21.00 -37.76
N SER A 4 -29.02 -22.01 -37.36
CA SER A 4 -27.68 -21.82 -36.79
C SER A 4 -26.68 -22.75 -37.47
N SER A 5 -26.41 -22.50 -38.75
CA SER A 5 -25.23 -23.06 -39.43
C SER A 5 -24.94 -22.35 -40.75
N ALA A 6 -24.23 -21.22 -40.69
CA ALA A 6 -23.52 -20.65 -41.85
C ALA A 6 -22.46 -19.62 -41.42
N MET A 7 -21.59 -20.00 -40.47
CA MET A 7 -20.32 -19.30 -40.32
C MET A 7 -19.27 -19.99 -41.21
N ASN A 8 -19.09 -19.55 -42.46
CA ASN A 8 -17.76 -19.55 -43.08
C ASN A 8 -17.67 -18.88 -44.45
N LYS A 9 -16.48 -18.30 -44.70
CA LYS A 9 -15.91 -17.78 -45.96
C LYS A 9 -16.41 -16.40 -46.45
N LEU A 10 -15.79 -15.35 -45.89
CA LEU A 10 -15.74 -14.02 -46.52
C LEU A 10 -14.60 -14.01 -47.55
N THR A 11 -14.92 -14.40 -48.78
CA THR A 11 -14.02 -14.31 -49.94
C THR A 11 -13.88 -12.87 -50.42
N ARG A 12 -12.66 -12.52 -50.85
CA ARG A 12 -12.25 -11.24 -51.40
C ARG A 12 -12.69 -11.18 -52.86
N ASN A 13 -13.87 -10.65 -53.15
CA ASN A 13 -14.35 -10.49 -54.52
C ASN A 13 -14.73 -9.01 -54.78
N ASP A 14 -13.74 -8.21 -55.18
CA ASP A 14 -13.87 -7.11 -56.14
C ASP A 14 -12.45 -6.59 -56.49
N PRO A 15 -12.11 -6.20 -57.74
CA PRO A 15 -10.75 -5.79 -58.14
C PRO A 15 -10.24 -4.51 -57.45
N LEU A 16 -11.10 -3.79 -56.71
CA LEU A 16 -10.80 -2.51 -56.03
C LEU A 16 -10.58 -2.64 -54.50
N GLY A 17 -10.69 -3.84 -53.92
CA GLY A 17 -10.33 -4.09 -52.51
C GLY A 17 -11.33 -3.55 -51.47
N GLU A 18 -12.57 -3.24 -51.85
CA GLU A 18 -13.62 -2.77 -50.94
C GLU A 18 -14.53 -3.93 -50.46
N PHE A 19 -15.08 -3.80 -49.25
CA PHE A 19 -15.99 -4.75 -48.61
C PHE A 19 -17.44 -4.23 -48.70
N VAL A 20 -18.31 -4.96 -49.41
CA VAL A 20 -19.69 -4.55 -49.72
C VAL A 20 -20.71 -5.33 -48.89
N CYS A 21 -21.76 -4.63 -48.44
CA CYS A 21 -22.90 -5.22 -47.74
C CYS A 21 -23.72 -6.11 -48.67
N ARG A 22 -24.14 -7.27 -48.17
CA ARG A 22 -24.92 -8.26 -48.94
C ARG A 22 -26.40 -8.32 -48.55
N PHE A 23 -26.86 -7.37 -47.72
CA PHE A 23 -28.27 -7.31 -47.35
C PHE A 23 -29.12 -6.78 -48.53
N PRO A 24 -30.29 -7.36 -48.79
CA PRO A 24 -31.19 -6.90 -49.85
C PRO A 24 -31.50 -5.40 -49.70
N ASN A 25 -31.41 -4.64 -50.79
CA ASN A 25 -31.61 -3.18 -50.83
C ASN A 25 -30.57 -2.36 -50.02
N CYS A 26 -29.36 -2.89 -49.81
CA CYS A 26 -28.29 -2.17 -49.13
C CYS A 26 -26.97 -2.14 -49.94
N ASP A 27 -26.67 -0.99 -50.53
CA ASP A 27 -25.47 -0.79 -51.38
C ASP A 27 -24.25 -0.25 -50.61
N ALA A 28 -24.22 -0.41 -49.29
CA ALA A 28 -23.15 0.15 -48.46
C ALA A 28 -21.80 -0.54 -48.71
N ARG A 29 -20.77 0.25 -49.04
CA ARG A 29 -19.39 -0.20 -49.28
C ARG A 29 -18.44 0.37 -48.25
N TYR A 30 -17.45 -0.42 -47.84
CA TYR A 30 -16.48 -0.04 -46.82
C TYR A 30 -15.08 -0.49 -47.19
N ARG A 31 -14.08 0.37 -46.97
CA ARG A 31 -12.67 0.03 -47.18
C ARG A 31 -12.10 -0.98 -46.18
N ARG A 32 -12.78 -1.18 -45.04
CA ARG A 32 -12.34 -2.11 -43.99
C ARG A 32 -13.45 -3.07 -43.61
N LYS A 33 -13.09 -4.34 -43.50
CA LYS A 33 -13.98 -5.44 -43.10
C LYS A 33 -14.69 -5.22 -41.77
N GLU A 34 -14.03 -4.56 -40.81
CA GLU A 34 -14.63 -4.27 -39.50
C GLU A 34 -15.81 -3.28 -39.61
N HIS A 35 -15.69 -2.28 -40.49
CA HIS A 35 -16.77 -1.32 -40.70
C HIS A 35 -17.97 -1.96 -41.36
N LEU A 36 -17.74 -2.86 -42.33
CA LEU A 36 -18.81 -3.63 -42.93
C LEU A 36 -19.54 -4.50 -41.90
N ARG A 37 -18.80 -5.27 -41.07
CA ARG A 37 -19.42 -6.09 -40.01
C ARG A 37 -20.27 -5.27 -39.04
N ARG A 38 -19.83 -4.06 -38.70
CA ARG A 38 -20.57 -3.16 -37.82
C ARG A 38 -21.83 -2.61 -38.49
N HIS A 39 -21.77 -2.37 -39.79
CA HIS A 39 -22.93 -1.96 -40.58
C HIS A 39 -23.95 -3.10 -40.69
N GLU A 40 -23.51 -4.31 -41.02
CA GLU A 40 -24.37 -5.50 -41.15
C GLU A 40 -25.07 -5.85 -39.83
N ALA A 41 -24.43 -5.58 -38.68
CA ALA A 41 -25.05 -5.76 -37.37
C ALA A 41 -26.31 -4.88 -37.17
N LYS A 42 -26.43 -3.75 -37.89
CA LYS A 42 -27.63 -2.89 -37.84
C LYS A 42 -28.82 -3.49 -38.59
N HIS A 43 -28.59 -4.40 -39.53
CA HIS A 43 -29.67 -5.10 -40.25
C HIS A 43 -30.25 -6.26 -39.44
N ILE A 44 -29.48 -6.83 -38.50
CA ILE A 44 -29.82 -8.10 -37.83
C ILE A 44 -30.38 -7.89 -36.41
N GLN A 45 -30.05 -6.79 -35.71
CA GLN A 45 -30.50 -6.60 -34.32
C GLN A 45 -30.80 -5.13 -33.97
N ASP A 46 -32.02 -4.89 -33.51
CA ASP A 46 -32.45 -3.65 -32.84
C ASP A 46 -32.03 -3.67 -31.36
N ARG A 47 -30.71 -3.68 -31.13
CA ARG A 47 -30.15 -3.79 -29.78
C ARG A 47 -29.72 -2.41 -29.29
N THR A 48 -30.61 -1.73 -28.58
CA THR A 48 -30.29 -0.50 -27.87
C THR A 48 -29.60 -0.78 -26.54
N PHE A 49 -28.78 0.17 -26.10
CA PHE A 49 -28.05 0.15 -24.84
C PHE A 49 -28.57 1.32 -24.00
N PRO A 50 -29.50 1.11 -23.05
CA PRO A 50 -30.07 2.18 -22.24
C PRO A 50 -29.08 2.66 -21.16
N CYS A 51 -29.12 3.95 -20.87
CA CYS A 51 -28.40 4.53 -19.74
C CYS A 51 -29.13 4.20 -18.43
N SER A 52 -28.41 3.64 -17.45
CA SER A 52 -28.97 3.29 -16.14
C SER A 52 -29.36 4.49 -15.28
N ILE A 53 -28.87 5.70 -15.60
CA ILE A 53 -29.14 6.92 -14.82
C ILE A 53 -30.29 7.72 -15.42
N CYS A 54 -30.32 7.91 -16.74
CA CYS A 54 -31.30 8.77 -17.40
C CYS A 54 -32.22 8.02 -18.37
N GLY A 55 -32.08 6.71 -18.52
CA GLY A 55 -32.92 5.89 -19.41
C GLY A 55 -32.67 6.07 -20.90
N GLN A 56 -31.79 7.00 -21.31
CA GLN A 56 -31.58 7.29 -22.73
C GLN A 56 -30.97 6.09 -23.48
N GLU A 57 -31.54 5.75 -24.63
CA GLU A 57 -31.14 4.60 -25.44
C GLU A 57 -30.08 4.92 -26.50
N PHE A 58 -29.07 4.06 -26.62
CA PHE A 58 -28.00 4.21 -27.60
C PHE A 58 -27.88 2.96 -28.48
N GLY A 59 -27.77 3.10 -29.80
CA GLY A 59 -27.58 1.95 -30.70
C GLY A 59 -26.20 1.27 -30.61
N ARG A 60 -25.25 1.82 -29.82
CA ARG A 60 -23.92 1.23 -29.61
C ARG A 60 -23.40 1.42 -28.18
N ASN A 61 -22.65 0.44 -27.70
CA ASN A 61 -22.10 0.44 -26.34
C ASN A 61 -21.01 1.50 -26.11
N ASP A 62 -20.19 1.79 -27.12
CA ASP A 62 -19.15 2.82 -27.03
C ASP A 62 -19.73 4.23 -26.94
N THR A 63 -20.85 4.47 -27.62
CA THR A 63 -21.58 5.75 -27.51
C THR A 63 -22.23 5.92 -26.13
N LEU A 64 -22.80 4.85 -25.56
CA LEU A 64 -23.30 4.87 -24.18
C LEU A 64 -22.18 5.17 -23.17
N ARG A 65 -21.01 4.54 -23.30
CA ARG A 65 -19.87 4.78 -22.40
C ARG A 65 -19.36 6.22 -22.44
N ARG A 66 -19.31 6.82 -23.64
CA ARG A 66 -18.97 8.25 -23.77
C ARG A 66 -20.05 9.12 -23.11
N HIS A 67 -21.32 8.77 -23.27
CA HIS A 67 -22.41 9.46 -22.60
C HIS A 67 -22.28 9.39 -21.07
N LEU A 68 -22.04 8.21 -20.49
CA LEU A 68 -21.83 8.05 -19.04
C LEU A 68 -20.65 8.90 -18.52
N ARG A 69 -19.54 8.93 -19.26
CA ARG A 69 -18.37 9.73 -18.88
C ARG A 69 -18.62 11.23 -18.94
N VAL A 70 -19.24 11.71 -20.02
CA VAL A 70 -19.38 13.16 -20.28
C VAL A 70 -20.59 13.75 -19.56
N LYS A 71 -21.70 13.01 -19.46
CA LYS A 71 -22.97 13.50 -18.89
C LYS A 71 -23.19 13.11 -17.44
N HIS A 72 -22.59 12.02 -16.98
CA HIS A 72 -22.77 11.53 -15.61
C HIS A 72 -21.47 11.43 -14.81
N GLN A 73 -20.32 11.84 -15.39
CA GLN A 73 -18.99 11.83 -14.75
C GLN A 73 -18.60 10.47 -14.13
N LEU A 74 -19.27 9.40 -14.58
CA LEU A 74 -18.95 8.04 -14.18
C LEU A 74 -17.79 7.55 -15.02
N ASN A 75 -16.63 7.40 -14.36
CA ASN A 75 -15.58 6.50 -14.80
C ASN A 75 -15.89 5.08 -14.28
N GLU A 76 -17.05 4.53 -14.63
CA GLU A 76 -17.40 3.20 -14.14
C GLU A 76 -16.58 2.09 -14.83
N PRO A 77 -16.02 1.14 -14.05
CA PRO A 77 -15.30 0.00 -14.57
C PRO A 77 -16.30 -1.07 -15.03
N VAL A 78 -16.73 -1.02 -16.29
CA VAL A 78 -17.52 -2.15 -16.82
C VAL A 78 -16.60 -3.35 -16.98
N HIS A 79 -16.79 -4.36 -16.11
CA HIS A 79 -16.20 -5.71 -16.12
C HIS A 79 -15.86 -6.20 -17.54
N ARG A 80 -14.64 -5.89 -18.00
CA ARG A 80 -13.97 -6.74 -18.97
C ARG A 80 -13.30 -7.81 -18.13
N ALA A 81 -13.67 -9.07 -18.37
CA ALA A 81 -12.92 -10.20 -17.87
C ALA A 81 -11.44 -9.98 -18.23
N ARG A 82 -10.57 -9.88 -17.22
CA ARG A 82 -9.12 -9.74 -17.43
C ARG A 82 -8.58 -10.92 -18.25
N ARG A 83 -9.25 -12.08 -18.15
CA ARG A 83 -9.09 -13.26 -18.98
C ARG A 83 -10.47 -13.85 -19.29
N ALA A 84 -10.74 -14.20 -20.54
CA ALA A 84 -11.91 -15.02 -20.90
C ALA A 84 -11.71 -16.47 -20.43
N CYS A 85 -12.77 -17.18 -20.02
CA CYS A 85 -12.67 -18.60 -19.73
C CYS A 85 -12.16 -19.38 -20.96
N ALA A 86 -11.64 -20.59 -20.76
CA ALA A 86 -11.04 -21.39 -21.83
C ALA A 86 -12.03 -21.62 -22.99
N ASN A 87 -13.29 -21.87 -22.66
CA ASN A 87 -14.35 -22.10 -23.65
C ASN A 87 -14.60 -20.84 -24.49
N CYS A 88 -14.86 -19.69 -23.86
CA CYS A 88 -15.07 -18.42 -24.57
C CYS A 88 -13.83 -18.01 -25.38
N ARG A 89 -12.62 -18.28 -24.87
CA ARG A 89 -11.37 -18.01 -25.59
C ARG A 89 -11.22 -18.88 -26.84
N ALA A 90 -11.50 -20.17 -26.72
CA ALA A 90 -11.39 -21.13 -27.83
C ALA A 90 -12.34 -20.78 -28.98
N ILE A 91 -13.57 -20.39 -28.65
CA ILE A 91 -14.58 -20.02 -29.65
C ILE A 91 -14.51 -18.53 -30.06
N LYS A 92 -13.53 -17.77 -29.53
CA LYS A 92 -13.38 -16.31 -29.72
C LYS A 92 -14.66 -15.52 -29.41
N ALA A 93 -15.45 -15.98 -28.44
CA ALA A 93 -16.65 -15.29 -27.96
C ALA A 93 -16.32 -14.35 -26.80
N ARG A 94 -17.18 -13.36 -26.59
CA ARG A 94 -17.04 -12.40 -25.50
C ARG A 94 -17.33 -13.09 -24.17
N CYS A 95 -16.45 -12.89 -23.18
CA CYS A 95 -16.63 -13.41 -21.82
C CYS A 95 -16.81 -12.25 -20.83
N GLU A 96 -17.79 -12.38 -19.95
CA GLU A 96 -18.11 -11.37 -18.91
C GLU A 96 -17.24 -11.50 -17.66
N GLY A 97 -16.52 -12.60 -17.48
CA GLY A 97 -15.56 -12.76 -16.37
C GLY A 97 -16.18 -13.04 -15.01
N LYS A 98 -17.46 -13.40 -14.97
CA LYS A 98 -18.15 -13.91 -13.78
C LYS A 98 -17.80 -15.40 -13.57
N PRO A 99 -17.87 -15.92 -12.33
CA PRO A 99 -17.57 -17.33 -12.02
C PRO A 99 -18.29 -18.32 -12.94
N VAL A 100 -19.53 -17.99 -13.32
CA VAL A 100 -20.24 -18.60 -14.45
C VAL A 100 -20.56 -17.51 -15.47
N CYS A 101 -19.92 -17.53 -16.65
CA CYS A 101 -20.24 -16.58 -17.70
C CYS A 101 -21.51 -17.00 -18.45
N THR A 102 -22.31 -16.00 -18.84
CA THR A 102 -23.59 -16.13 -19.56
C THR A 102 -23.49 -17.00 -20.82
N GLU A 103 -22.39 -16.87 -21.57
CA GLU A 103 -22.14 -17.66 -22.79
C GLU A 103 -21.93 -19.16 -22.49
N CYS A 104 -21.25 -19.51 -21.39
CA CYS A 104 -21.09 -20.92 -21.00
C CYS A 104 -22.38 -21.50 -20.39
N GLN A 105 -23.12 -20.67 -19.63
CA GLN A 105 -24.41 -21.05 -19.04
C GLN A 105 -25.46 -21.37 -20.12
N HIS A 106 -25.60 -20.52 -21.14
CA HIS A 106 -26.54 -20.74 -22.24
C HIS A 106 -26.26 -22.01 -23.04
N ARG A 107 -24.99 -22.42 -23.11
CA ARG A 107 -24.57 -23.65 -23.81
C ARG A 107 -24.62 -24.89 -22.93
N GLY A 108 -24.97 -24.74 -21.64
CA GLY A 108 -24.99 -25.84 -20.68
C GLY A 108 -23.60 -26.42 -20.39
N ILE A 109 -22.51 -25.66 -20.60
CA ILE A 109 -21.13 -26.14 -20.45
C ILE A 109 -20.50 -25.51 -19.21
N ARG A 110 -19.77 -26.31 -18.43
CA ARG A 110 -19.06 -25.85 -17.23
C ARG A 110 -18.05 -24.74 -17.59
N CYS A 111 -18.20 -23.57 -16.97
CA CYS A 111 -17.29 -22.45 -17.13
C CYS A 111 -15.94 -22.76 -16.45
N SER A 112 -14.83 -22.60 -17.17
CA SER A 112 -13.49 -22.94 -16.68
C SER A 112 -12.76 -21.77 -16.02
N LEU A 113 -13.47 -20.71 -15.62
CA LEU A 113 -12.90 -19.66 -14.78
C LEU A 113 -12.77 -20.22 -13.35
N ARG A 114 -11.74 -21.04 -13.10
CA ARG A 114 -11.35 -21.41 -11.74
C ARG A 114 -10.45 -20.32 -11.16
N GLU A 115 -10.79 -19.88 -9.96
CA GLU A 115 -9.93 -19.06 -9.11
C GLU A 115 -8.60 -19.80 -8.91
N GLY A 116 -7.51 -19.05 -9.01
CA GLY A 116 -6.21 -19.58 -9.44
C GLY A 116 -5.56 -20.54 -8.46
N GLU A 117 -4.88 -21.56 -9.02
CA GLU A 117 -3.50 -21.97 -8.76
C GLU A 117 -3.01 -22.95 -9.85
N ASP A 118 -1.69 -22.96 -10.11
CA ASP A 118 -0.95 -23.46 -11.30
C ASP A 118 -0.28 -24.86 -11.16
N SER A 119 0.08 -25.50 -12.32
CA SER A 119 1.27 -26.37 -12.65
C SER A 119 1.28 -27.91 -12.43
N PRO A 120 2.17 -28.77 -13.08
CA PRO A 120 3.48 -28.51 -13.77
C PRO A 120 3.94 -29.30 -15.07
N ALA A 121 4.92 -28.70 -15.80
CA ALA A 121 6.11 -29.15 -16.66
C ALA A 121 6.10 -30.34 -17.69
N PRO A 122 7.06 -30.51 -18.68
CA PRO A 122 8.33 -29.79 -18.98
C PRO A 122 8.65 -29.42 -20.49
N GLU A 123 9.78 -28.71 -20.66
CA GLU A 123 10.50 -27.99 -21.77
C GLU A 123 10.87 -28.77 -23.09
N PRO A 124 11.36 -28.15 -24.23
CA PRO A 124 12.34 -27.03 -24.29
C PRO A 124 12.33 -26.03 -25.50
N ARG A 125 12.83 -24.80 -25.23
CA ARG A 125 14.02 -24.14 -25.85
C ARG A 125 13.90 -22.62 -25.80
N ARG A 126 14.92 -22.05 -25.13
CA ARG A 126 15.41 -20.66 -25.09
C ARG A 126 14.79 -19.67 -26.09
N SER A 127 14.03 -18.71 -25.56
CA SER A 127 13.96 -17.35 -26.10
C SER A 127 13.80 -16.38 -24.92
N VAL A 128 14.70 -15.40 -24.86
CA VAL A 128 14.87 -14.39 -23.81
C VAL A 128 13.54 -13.76 -23.41
N SER A 129 13.12 -13.94 -22.15
CA SER A 129 11.93 -13.29 -21.57
C SER A 129 12.17 -11.79 -21.35
N PRO A 130 11.17 -10.90 -21.55
CA PRO A 130 11.22 -9.54 -21.01
C PRO A 130 11.07 -9.63 -19.48
N ARG A 131 12.04 -9.07 -18.74
CA ARG A 131 12.05 -8.97 -17.28
C ARG A 131 10.77 -8.25 -16.79
N PRO A 132 10.12 -8.68 -15.69
CA PRO A 132 9.04 -7.90 -15.08
C PRO A 132 9.59 -6.55 -14.65
N THR A 133 9.05 -5.45 -15.20
CA THR A 133 9.38 -4.09 -14.78
C THR A 133 8.74 -3.81 -13.43
N VAL A 134 9.53 -3.90 -12.36
CA VAL A 134 9.17 -3.43 -11.00
C VAL A 134 8.78 -1.96 -11.06
N SER A 135 7.71 -1.54 -10.36
CA SER A 135 7.35 -0.11 -10.29
C SER A 135 8.52 0.70 -9.72
N LYS A 136 8.72 1.95 -10.17
CA LYS A 136 9.76 2.83 -9.59
C LYS A 136 9.61 2.95 -8.07
N GLU A 137 8.38 2.98 -7.55
CA GLU A 137 8.09 3.02 -6.12
C GLU A 137 8.57 1.73 -5.40
N GLU A 138 8.26 0.56 -5.97
CA GLU A 138 8.69 -0.74 -5.43
C GLU A 138 10.24 -0.84 -5.38
N GLN A 139 10.94 -0.22 -6.33
CA GLN A 139 12.40 -0.15 -6.33
C GLN A 139 12.96 0.72 -5.19
N PHE A 140 12.39 1.90 -4.94
CA PHE A 140 12.86 2.77 -3.85
C PHE A 140 12.48 2.24 -2.47
N VAL A 141 11.30 1.62 -2.33
CA VAL A 141 10.92 0.89 -1.10
C VAL A 141 11.90 -0.25 -0.81
N LYS A 142 12.36 -0.96 -1.84
CA LYS A 142 13.40 -1.98 -1.68
C LYS A 142 14.69 -1.38 -1.12
N LEU A 143 15.16 -0.25 -1.67
CA LEU A 143 16.34 0.46 -1.18
C LEU A 143 16.18 0.94 0.27
N PHE A 144 14.99 1.43 0.65
CA PHE A 144 14.67 1.77 2.04
C PHE A 144 14.94 0.59 2.97
N PHE A 145 14.41 -0.58 2.62
CA PHE A 145 14.56 -1.78 3.44
C PHE A 145 15.99 -2.34 3.46
N GLU A 146 16.79 -2.08 2.43
CA GLU A 146 18.18 -2.55 2.35
C GLU A 146 19.17 -1.61 3.07
N LEU A 147 18.92 -0.30 3.02
CA LEU A 147 19.91 0.71 3.44
C LEU A 147 19.51 1.48 4.70
N PHE A 148 18.21 1.73 4.91
CA PHE A 148 17.71 2.52 6.03
C PHE A 148 17.17 1.64 7.16
N HIS A 149 16.30 0.67 6.83
CA HIS A 149 15.63 -0.19 7.82
C HIS A 149 16.58 -0.90 8.80
N PRO A 150 17.79 -1.37 8.43
CA PRO A 150 18.70 -2.01 9.39
C PRO A 150 19.05 -1.15 10.62
N HIS A 151 18.91 0.17 10.51
CA HIS A 151 19.27 1.14 11.55
C HIS A 151 18.04 1.79 12.22
N TRP A 152 16.89 1.65 11.56
CA TRP A 152 15.60 2.16 12.01
C TRP A 152 14.53 1.09 11.79
N PRO A 153 14.62 -0.06 12.49
CA PRO A 153 13.79 -1.23 12.21
C PRO A 153 12.42 -1.11 12.91
N PHE A 154 11.59 -0.17 12.47
CA PHE A 154 10.26 0.07 13.05
C PHE A 154 9.11 -0.08 12.06
N VAL A 155 9.37 -0.56 10.84
CA VAL A 155 8.38 -0.95 9.82
C VAL A 155 8.62 -2.40 9.47
N HIS A 156 7.68 -3.29 9.75
CA HIS A 156 7.93 -4.71 9.58
C HIS A 156 7.92 -5.14 8.10
N ARG A 157 9.03 -5.71 7.61
CA ARG A 157 9.19 -6.14 6.20
C ARG A 157 8.16 -7.19 5.78
N GLY A 158 7.87 -8.16 6.64
CA GLY A 158 7.03 -9.30 6.28
C GLY A 158 5.56 -8.94 6.06
N THR A 159 5.04 -7.96 6.81
CA THR A 159 3.66 -7.47 6.74
C THR A 159 3.49 -6.37 5.70
N PHE A 160 4.55 -5.59 5.42
CA PHE A 160 4.47 -4.47 4.49
C PHE A 160 4.17 -4.92 3.05
N ARG A 161 3.17 -4.28 2.42
CA ARG A 161 2.78 -4.52 1.03
C ARG A 161 2.48 -3.22 0.30
N VAL A 162 3.41 -2.74 -0.55
CA VAL A 162 3.33 -1.46 -1.29
C VAL A 162 1.92 -1.11 -1.81
N ARG A 163 1.17 -2.08 -2.35
CA ARG A 163 -0.16 -1.87 -2.96
C ARG A 163 -1.33 -1.79 -1.99
N HIS A 164 -1.14 -2.24 -0.76
CA HIS A 164 -2.18 -2.28 0.28
C HIS A 164 -1.87 -1.33 1.44
N GLU A 165 -0.68 -0.75 1.46
CA GLU A 165 -0.26 0.22 2.46
C GLU A 165 -0.82 1.61 2.19
N ILE A 166 -0.93 2.40 3.26
CA ILE A 166 -1.39 3.78 3.11
C ILE A 166 -0.37 4.57 2.26
N PRO A 167 -0.84 5.43 1.32
CA PRO A 167 0.07 6.15 0.43
C PRO A 167 1.12 6.98 1.16
N MET A 168 0.77 7.58 2.31
CA MET A 168 1.68 8.40 3.09
C MET A 168 2.91 7.63 3.59
N LEU A 169 2.72 6.40 4.09
CA LEU A 169 3.82 5.55 4.54
C LEU A 169 4.72 5.13 3.36
N VAL A 170 4.10 4.70 2.26
CA VAL A 170 4.83 4.32 1.04
C VAL A 170 5.67 5.49 0.54
N GLN A 171 5.09 6.69 0.44
CA GLN A 171 5.81 7.88 -0.04
C GLN A 171 6.92 8.31 0.92
N SER A 172 6.73 8.25 2.25
CA SER A 172 7.81 8.51 3.22
C SER A 172 8.97 7.52 3.06
N MET A 173 8.69 6.25 2.79
CA MET A 173 9.73 5.25 2.50
C MET A 173 10.41 5.50 1.15
N VAL A 174 9.66 5.93 0.12
CA VAL A 174 10.19 6.31 -1.20
C VAL A 174 11.12 7.51 -1.10
N VAL A 175 10.82 8.53 -0.28
CA VAL A 175 11.72 9.67 -0.02
C VAL A 175 13.09 9.19 0.45
N LEU A 176 13.11 8.31 1.46
CA LEU A 176 14.34 7.77 2.00
C LEU A 176 15.07 6.87 0.99
N GLY A 177 14.34 6.04 0.23
CA GLY A 177 14.90 5.22 -0.84
C GLY A 177 15.51 6.02 -2.00
N LEU A 178 14.84 7.11 -2.41
CA LEU A 178 15.33 8.07 -3.40
C LEU A 178 16.63 8.71 -2.92
N TRP A 179 16.67 9.16 -1.66
CA TRP A 179 17.87 9.73 -1.07
C TRP A 179 19.03 8.73 -1.00
N ALA A 180 18.71 7.49 -0.64
CA ALA A 180 19.64 6.37 -0.50
C ALA A 180 20.30 5.95 -1.81
N SER A 181 19.62 6.15 -2.94
CA SER A 181 20.17 5.84 -4.27
C SER A 181 21.46 6.60 -4.59
N GLY A 182 21.71 7.74 -3.93
CA GLY A 182 22.90 8.57 -4.15
C GLY A 182 22.87 9.42 -5.43
N GLU A 183 21.95 9.17 -6.35
CA GLU A 183 21.80 9.95 -7.58
C GLU A 183 21.36 11.37 -7.27
N ARG A 184 22.01 12.38 -7.87
CA ARG A 184 21.69 13.79 -7.62
C ARG A 184 20.25 14.13 -7.96
N SER A 185 19.76 13.64 -9.10
CA SER A 185 18.36 13.79 -9.53
C SER A 185 17.37 13.14 -8.57
N ALA A 186 17.69 11.95 -8.05
CA ALA A 186 16.85 11.25 -7.08
C ALA A 186 16.82 11.97 -5.73
N ARG A 187 17.97 12.52 -5.27
CA ARG A 187 18.04 13.33 -4.05
C ARG A 187 17.24 14.63 -4.17
N CYS A 188 17.27 15.30 -5.31
CA CYS A 188 16.40 16.46 -5.56
C CYS A 188 14.92 16.05 -5.49
N ALA A 189 14.53 14.96 -6.15
CA ALA A 189 13.17 14.44 -6.10
C ALA A 189 12.73 14.03 -4.68
N ALA A 190 13.65 13.50 -3.85
CA ALA A 190 13.37 13.17 -2.45
C ALA A 190 13.00 14.42 -1.64
N VAL A 191 13.72 15.53 -1.83
CA VAL A 191 13.45 16.80 -1.14
C VAL A 191 12.11 17.38 -1.58
N GLU A 192 11.84 17.42 -2.88
CA GLU A 192 10.55 17.89 -3.42
C GLU A 192 9.37 17.07 -2.89
N LEU A 193 9.50 15.74 -2.88
CA LEU A 193 8.48 14.84 -2.35
C LEU A 193 8.30 15.02 -0.83
N HIS A 194 9.38 15.23 -0.08
CA HIS A 194 9.32 15.52 1.35
C HIS A 194 8.55 16.83 1.66
N GLU A 195 8.76 17.88 0.87
CA GLU A 195 8.00 19.14 1.01
C GLU A 195 6.50 18.94 0.75
N GLN A 196 6.16 18.17 -0.28
CA GLN A 196 4.75 17.82 -0.56
C GLN A 196 4.12 17.01 0.57
N LEU A 197 4.86 16.06 1.15
CA LEU A 197 4.41 15.26 2.30
C LEU A 197 4.21 16.13 3.55
N ASN A 198 5.06 17.14 3.79
CA ASN A 198 4.91 18.04 4.92
C ASN A 198 3.54 18.73 4.90
N SER A 199 3.15 19.28 3.75
CA SER A 199 1.83 19.90 3.59
C SER A 199 0.69 18.90 3.78
N ALA A 200 0.82 17.68 3.26
CA ALA A 200 -0.20 16.64 3.41
C ALA A 200 -0.37 16.15 4.85
N ILE A 201 0.73 15.94 5.59
CA ILE A 201 0.72 15.52 7.00
C ILE A 201 0.01 16.57 7.86
N LEU A 202 0.33 17.84 7.65
CA LEU A 202 -0.27 18.95 8.40
C LEU A 202 -1.76 19.11 8.09
N GLN A 203 -2.17 18.95 6.81
CA GLN A 203 -3.60 18.98 6.43
C GLN A 203 -4.41 17.84 7.04
N GLN A 204 -3.79 16.70 7.33
CA GLN A 204 -4.47 15.53 7.90
C GLN A 204 -4.34 15.43 9.42
N LYS A 205 -3.84 16.48 10.09
CA LYS A 205 -3.56 16.50 11.55
C LYS A 205 -4.74 16.01 12.39
N GLU A 206 -5.94 16.50 12.11
CA GLU A 206 -7.17 16.14 12.83
C GLU A 206 -7.50 14.63 12.78
N LYS A 207 -7.00 13.90 11.77
CA LYS A 207 -7.29 12.47 11.60
C LYS A 207 -6.43 11.57 12.49
N TRP A 208 -5.26 12.05 12.91
CA TRP A 208 -4.28 11.22 13.61
C TRP A 208 -3.92 11.74 15.00
N ASP A 209 -4.12 13.03 15.25
CA ASP A 209 -3.76 13.70 16.51
C ASP A 209 -4.86 13.51 17.57
N ALA A 210 -4.57 12.62 18.52
CA ALA A 210 -5.44 12.35 19.66
C ALA A 210 -5.43 13.45 20.73
N ALA A 211 -4.66 14.54 20.56
CA ALA A 211 -4.75 15.72 21.44
C ALA A 211 -6.02 16.54 21.20
N THR A 212 -6.67 16.35 20.05
CA THR A 212 -7.80 17.18 19.59
C THR A 212 -9.17 16.68 20.07
N ASP A 213 -9.26 15.47 20.62
CA ASP A 213 -10.52 14.76 20.82
C ASP A 213 -10.69 14.27 22.26
N SER A 214 -10.94 15.20 23.18
CA SER A 214 -11.01 14.97 24.64
C SER A 214 -12.35 14.43 25.14
N LEU A 215 -13.28 14.06 24.25
CA LEU A 215 -14.68 13.72 24.59
C LEU A 215 -15.09 12.25 24.35
N ILE A 216 -14.20 11.39 23.82
CA ILE A 216 -14.55 9.98 23.53
C ILE A 216 -13.51 9.05 24.16
N PRO A 217 -13.90 8.02 24.94
CA PRO A 217 -12.98 6.97 25.39
C PRO A 217 -12.40 6.27 24.15
N HIS A 218 -11.12 6.52 23.85
CA HIS A 218 -10.46 6.01 22.65
C HIS A 218 -10.44 4.47 22.64
N SER A 219 -11.45 3.90 21.99
CA SER A 219 -11.59 2.48 21.65
C SER A 219 -11.23 2.24 20.17
N GLY A 220 -10.52 3.19 19.55
CA GLY A 220 -10.15 3.15 18.14
C GLY A 220 -8.76 2.54 17.93
N SER A 221 -8.63 1.71 16.90
CA SER A 221 -7.35 1.12 16.47
C SER A 221 -6.26 2.18 16.30
N TRP A 222 -5.03 1.85 16.70
CA TRP A 222 -3.91 2.76 16.60
C TRP A 222 -3.50 2.95 15.13
N PRO A 223 -3.36 4.20 14.63
CA PRO A 223 -2.98 4.45 13.24
C PRO A 223 -1.47 4.30 13.04
N ILE A 224 -0.92 3.14 13.36
CA ILE A 224 0.52 2.85 13.34
C ILE A 224 1.18 3.23 12.00
N PRO A 225 0.61 2.89 10.83
CA PRO A 225 1.21 3.29 9.54
C PRO A 225 1.34 4.81 9.37
N ILE A 226 0.42 5.60 9.92
CA ILE A 226 0.48 7.06 9.89
C ILE A 226 1.62 7.56 10.78
N TYR A 227 1.74 7.01 11.99
CA TYR A 227 2.78 7.39 12.94
C TYR A 227 4.18 7.03 12.42
N GLN A 228 4.33 5.84 11.83
CA GLN A 228 5.55 5.45 11.13
C GLN A 228 5.89 6.44 10.01
N ALA A 229 4.91 6.84 9.18
CA ALA A 229 5.14 7.79 8.09
C ALA A 229 5.59 9.18 8.59
N ILE A 230 5.00 9.67 9.69
CA ILE A 230 5.37 10.94 10.33
C ILE A 230 6.77 10.85 10.94
N LEU A 231 7.11 9.74 11.60
CA LEU A 231 8.44 9.57 12.18
C LEU A 231 9.52 9.48 11.09
N LEU A 232 9.27 8.75 10.00
CA LEU A 232 10.16 8.72 8.84
C LEU A 232 10.35 10.11 8.21
N HIS A 233 9.27 10.92 8.15
CA HIS A 233 9.34 12.30 7.69
C HIS A 233 10.25 13.15 8.58
N ILE A 234 10.09 13.09 9.90
CA ILE A 234 10.93 13.80 10.87
C ILE A 234 12.39 13.36 10.75
N ILE A 235 12.65 12.04 10.68
CA ILE A 235 14.01 11.50 10.53
C ILE A 235 14.65 12.03 9.24
N PHE A 236 13.93 12.03 8.12
CA PHE A 236 14.45 12.58 6.87
C PHE A 236 14.79 14.07 7.01
N SER A 237 13.95 14.87 7.66
CA SER A 237 14.22 16.30 7.93
C SER A 237 15.54 16.54 8.67
N LEU A 238 15.95 15.60 9.52
CA LEU A 238 17.23 15.64 10.22
C LEU A 238 18.39 15.22 9.30
N ILE A 239 18.22 14.16 8.52
CA ILE A 239 19.26 13.62 7.63
C ILE A 239 19.66 14.63 6.55
N TYR A 240 18.71 15.16 5.77
CA TYR A 240 19.08 15.94 4.58
C TYR A 240 19.70 17.31 4.93
N LYS A 241 19.34 17.90 6.08
CA LYS A 241 19.93 19.17 6.56
C LYS A 241 21.41 19.06 6.91
N THR A 242 21.86 17.87 7.32
CA THR A 242 23.27 17.66 7.69
C THR A 242 24.18 17.40 6.48
N HIS A 243 23.63 17.42 5.25
CA HIS A 243 24.31 17.06 3.99
C HIS A 243 25.05 15.71 4.05
N GLY A 244 24.70 14.85 5.02
CA GLY A 244 25.40 13.60 5.28
C GLY A 244 25.11 12.56 4.21
N SER A 245 25.91 11.48 4.24
CA SER A 245 25.44 10.15 3.80
C SER A 245 24.14 9.79 4.56
N LEU A 246 23.55 8.61 4.33
CA LEU A 246 22.61 8.03 5.32
C LEU A 246 23.37 7.67 6.61
N GLY A 247 24.02 8.68 7.21
CA GLY A 247 24.75 8.64 8.45
C GLY A 247 23.73 8.53 9.55
N LEU A 248 23.53 7.28 9.91
CA LEU A 248 22.91 6.67 11.08
C LEU A 248 23.08 7.47 12.37
N ASP A 249 24.17 8.23 12.47
CA ASP A 249 24.37 9.25 13.50
C ASP A 249 23.61 10.52 13.11
N LEU A 250 22.34 10.57 13.48
CA LEU A 250 21.60 11.83 13.53
C LEU A 250 22.45 12.82 14.36
N LYS A 251 22.91 13.90 13.74
CA LYS A 251 23.64 14.94 14.48
C LYS A 251 22.64 15.88 15.14
N PRO A 252 22.89 16.34 16.38
CA PRO A 252 22.07 17.38 16.99
C PRO A 252 21.91 18.55 16.02
N SER A 253 20.67 18.78 15.59
CA SER A 253 20.34 19.73 14.53
C SER A 253 19.08 20.47 14.90
N VAL A 254 19.04 21.78 14.62
CA VAL A 254 17.85 22.61 14.88
C VAL A 254 16.75 22.22 13.89
N LEU A 255 15.64 21.71 14.43
CA LEU A 255 14.43 21.45 13.65
C LEU A 255 13.82 22.74 13.14
N ARG A 256 13.12 22.66 12.00
CA ARG A 256 12.21 23.74 11.65
C ARG A 256 11.06 23.75 12.65
N THR A 257 10.51 24.92 12.95
CA THR A 257 9.42 25.08 13.92
C THR A 257 8.22 24.17 13.61
N ASP A 258 7.88 24.00 12.34
CA ASP A 258 6.81 23.09 11.90
C ASP A 258 7.11 21.63 12.19
N THR A 259 8.34 21.17 11.95
CA THR A 259 8.76 19.78 12.25
C THR A 259 8.85 19.53 13.77
N GLU A 260 9.27 20.52 14.55
CA GLU A 260 9.31 20.43 16.00
C GLU A 260 7.90 20.30 16.61
N LEU A 261 6.95 21.12 16.13
CA LEU A 261 5.54 21.02 16.51
C LEU A 261 4.95 19.67 16.10
N LEU A 262 5.30 19.15 14.93
CA LEU A 262 4.88 17.83 14.47
C LEU A 262 5.37 16.72 15.40
N LEU A 263 6.64 16.75 15.81
CA LEU A 263 7.20 15.80 16.78
C LEU A 263 6.46 15.87 18.11
N LYS A 264 6.23 17.08 18.65
CA LYS A 264 5.48 17.28 19.91
C LYS A 264 4.08 16.68 19.84
N SER A 265 3.36 16.93 18.74
CA SER A 265 2.02 16.37 18.54
C SER A 265 2.03 14.85 18.40
N LEU A 266 3.03 14.27 17.72
CA LEU A 266 3.17 12.82 17.62
C LEU A 266 3.37 12.19 19.01
N ILE A 267 4.28 12.73 19.82
CA ILE A 267 4.55 12.26 21.20
C ILE A 267 3.27 12.37 22.04
N GLN A 268 2.61 13.53 22.01
CA GLN A 268 1.40 13.73 22.80
C GLN A 268 0.28 12.78 22.39
N SER A 269 0.12 12.52 21.10
CA SER A 269 -0.87 11.56 20.60
C SER A 269 -0.55 10.13 21.03
N CYS A 270 0.74 9.74 21.05
CA CYS A 270 1.18 8.44 21.57
C CYS A 270 0.90 8.31 23.08
N ARG A 271 1.14 9.38 23.86
CA ARG A 271 0.80 9.44 25.30
C ARG A 271 -0.70 9.26 25.54
N ASN A 272 -1.52 10.02 24.82
CA ASN A 272 -2.99 9.98 24.97
C ASN A 272 -3.56 8.59 24.65
N ARG A 273 -2.92 7.85 23.74
CA ARG A 273 -3.28 6.48 23.37
C ARG A 273 -2.69 5.41 24.30
N GLY A 274 -1.81 5.78 25.22
CA GLY A 274 -1.14 4.87 26.14
C GLY A 274 -0.15 3.92 25.44
N MET A 275 0.43 4.34 24.32
CA MET A 275 1.31 3.48 23.51
C MET A 275 2.61 3.11 24.22
N PHE A 276 3.00 3.82 25.27
CA PHE A 276 4.23 3.56 26.02
C PHE A 276 4.05 2.60 27.20
N TYR A 277 2.85 2.04 27.40
CA TYR A 277 2.53 1.15 28.51
C TYR A 277 2.16 -0.24 27.99
N TYR A 278 2.94 -1.25 28.34
CA TYR A 278 2.82 -2.60 27.77
C TYR A 278 1.41 -3.23 27.87
N PRO A 279 0.70 -3.15 29.01
CA PRO A 279 -0.66 -3.69 29.10
C PRO A 279 -1.68 -3.01 28.18
N ARG A 280 -1.45 -1.74 27.80
CA ARG A 280 -2.25 -1.05 26.78
C ARG A 280 -1.91 -1.54 25.37
N ILE A 281 -0.63 -1.82 25.09
CA ILE A 281 -0.19 -2.45 23.83
C ILE A 281 -0.83 -3.82 23.67
N LEU A 282 -0.82 -4.66 24.70
CA LEU A 282 -1.46 -5.98 24.64
C LEU A 282 -2.95 -5.90 24.35
N ARG A 283 -3.70 -5.07 25.08
CA ARG A 283 -5.14 -4.88 24.87
C ARG A 283 -5.52 -4.43 23.46
N GLN A 284 -4.62 -3.71 22.78
CA GLN A 284 -4.84 -3.29 21.39
C GLN A 284 -4.88 -4.48 20.41
N TYR A 285 -4.25 -5.60 20.78
CA TYR A 285 -4.07 -6.79 19.94
C TYR A 285 -4.54 -8.07 20.63
N GLN A 286 -5.43 -7.99 21.64
CA GLN A 286 -5.99 -9.17 22.33
C GLN A 286 -6.97 -9.98 21.45
N GLU A 287 -7.44 -9.44 20.33
CA GLU A 287 -8.39 -10.07 19.39
C GLU A 287 -7.86 -10.13 17.94
N PRO A 288 -6.90 -11.03 17.62
CA PRO A 288 -6.75 -11.46 16.23
C PRO A 288 -6.76 -12.98 16.11
N ALA A 289 -7.36 -13.48 15.03
CA ALA A 289 -7.48 -14.90 14.71
C ALA A 289 -6.14 -15.64 14.48
N ILE A 290 -4.99 -14.95 14.54
CA ILE A 290 -3.66 -15.46 14.18
C ILE A 290 -2.57 -14.87 15.09
N ALA A 291 -1.93 -15.70 15.91
CA ALA A 291 -0.95 -15.30 16.93
C ALA A 291 0.30 -14.60 16.37
N GLN A 292 0.78 -14.99 15.19
CA GLN A 292 1.99 -14.39 14.61
C GLN A 292 1.80 -12.89 14.28
N TYR A 293 0.62 -12.51 13.78
CA TYR A 293 0.33 -11.10 13.46
C TYR A 293 0.24 -10.24 14.73
N MET A 294 -0.37 -10.77 15.79
CA MET A 294 -0.43 -10.11 17.10
C MET A 294 0.96 -9.77 17.62
N LEU A 295 1.84 -10.77 17.65
CA LEU A 295 3.22 -10.64 18.13
C LEU A 295 4.03 -9.65 17.28
N VAL A 296 3.92 -9.74 15.96
CA VAL A 296 4.57 -8.78 15.05
C VAL A 296 4.07 -7.36 15.30
N SER A 297 2.76 -7.17 15.48
CA SER A 297 2.18 -5.84 15.76
C SER A 297 2.62 -5.28 17.11
N ILE A 298 2.71 -6.12 18.16
CA ILE A 298 3.27 -5.70 19.46
C ILE A 298 4.71 -5.23 19.31
N GLU A 299 5.55 -6.03 18.64
CA GLU A 299 6.95 -5.71 18.40
C GLU A 299 7.11 -4.45 17.53
N GLU A 300 6.23 -4.26 16.55
CA GLU A 300 6.20 -3.06 15.71
C GLU A 300 5.94 -1.79 16.54
N VAL A 301 5.00 -1.83 17.48
CA VAL A 301 4.73 -0.70 18.39
C VAL A 301 5.94 -0.42 19.29
N LYS A 302 6.53 -1.47 19.91
CA LYS A 302 7.71 -1.31 20.78
C LYS A 302 8.87 -0.65 20.02
N ARG A 303 9.17 -1.16 18.81
CA ARG A 303 10.25 -0.63 17.94
C ARG A 303 9.97 0.79 17.47
N PHE A 304 8.72 1.10 17.14
CA PHE A 304 8.29 2.46 16.84
C PHE A 304 8.54 3.42 18.02
N ASN A 305 8.12 3.05 19.22
CA ASN A 305 8.30 3.88 20.42
C ASN A 305 9.78 4.09 20.76
N ILE A 306 10.61 3.06 20.60
CA ILE A 306 12.07 3.15 20.76
C ILE A 306 12.67 4.10 19.71
N ALA A 307 12.26 3.98 18.45
CA ALA A 307 12.71 4.89 17.39
C ALA A 307 12.31 6.35 17.67
N LEU A 308 11.08 6.57 18.16
CA LEU A 308 10.61 7.89 18.58
C LEU A 308 11.46 8.45 19.73
N TYR A 309 11.76 7.64 20.73
CA TYR A 309 12.66 8.00 21.83
C TYR A 309 14.05 8.37 21.33
N LYS A 310 14.66 7.56 20.45
CA LYS A 310 15.97 7.84 19.85
C LYS A 310 16.00 9.19 19.11
N VAL A 311 14.95 9.51 18.36
CA VAL A 311 14.83 10.82 17.70
C VAL A 311 14.80 11.94 18.74
N CYS A 312 13.99 11.80 19.79
CA CYS A 312 13.88 12.78 20.86
C CYS A 312 15.22 13.02 21.57
N THR A 313 15.93 11.95 21.96
CA THR A 313 17.23 12.06 22.62
C THR A 313 18.29 12.66 21.72
N THR A 314 18.24 12.41 20.42
CA THR A 314 19.20 13.01 19.49
C THR A 314 19.01 14.52 19.38
N ILE A 315 17.77 14.98 19.33
CA ILE A 315 17.45 16.41 19.20
C ILE A 315 17.74 17.15 20.50
N TYR A 316 17.27 16.59 21.61
CA TYR A 316 17.20 17.29 22.89
C TYR A 316 18.26 16.85 23.92
N GLY A 317 18.98 15.77 23.67
CA GLY A 317 19.98 15.22 24.60
C GLY A 317 21.19 16.14 24.80
N SER A 318 21.50 17.02 23.84
CA SER A 318 22.52 18.08 23.99
C SER A 318 21.99 19.33 24.70
N THR A 319 20.68 19.60 24.64
CA THR A 319 20.03 20.76 25.28
C THR A 319 19.64 20.51 26.75
N ALA A 320 19.66 19.26 27.22
CA ALA A 320 19.39 18.92 28.63
C ALA A 320 20.43 19.49 29.61
N ILE A 321 21.54 20.08 29.12
CA ILE A 321 22.60 20.72 29.92
C ILE A 321 22.34 22.22 30.12
N SER A 322 21.34 22.82 29.45
CA SER A 322 20.99 24.23 29.65
C SER A 322 19.61 24.36 30.30
N GLU A 323 19.62 24.61 31.59
CA GLU A 323 18.43 24.96 32.37
C GLU A 323 17.67 26.15 31.76
N THR A 324 16.34 26.02 31.76
CA THR A 324 15.31 27.08 31.70
C THR A 324 15.54 28.22 30.69
N VAL A 325 14.89 28.11 29.53
CA VAL A 325 14.50 29.28 28.72
C VAL A 325 12.96 29.25 28.59
N ASP A 326 12.32 30.35 29.01
CA ASP A 326 10.91 30.70 28.78
C ASP A 326 9.78 29.94 29.50
N GLY A 327 9.99 29.46 30.74
CA GLY A 327 8.89 29.15 31.67
C GLY A 327 7.93 28.02 31.28
N VAL A 328 8.11 27.39 30.12
CA VAL A 328 7.45 26.16 29.71
C VAL A 328 8.32 25.00 30.19
N SER A 329 7.77 24.14 31.05
CA SER A 329 8.51 22.99 31.55
C SER A 329 8.93 22.09 30.39
N MET A 330 10.24 21.99 30.12
CA MET A 330 10.82 21.12 29.09
C MET A 330 10.50 19.63 29.31
N SER A 331 10.10 19.27 30.54
CA SER A 331 9.61 17.94 30.88
C SER A 331 8.30 17.56 30.18
N SER A 332 7.49 18.53 29.72
CA SER A 332 6.24 18.24 29.02
C SER A 332 6.45 17.82 27.56
N ILE A 333 7.61 18.13 26.98
CA ILE A 333 7.91 17.95 25.55
C ILE A 333 8.76 16.71 25.29
N LEU A 334 9.70 16.41 26.19
CA LEU A 334 10.66 15.33 26.00
C LEU A 334 10.03 13.98 26.35
N LEU A 335 10.11 13.01 25.42
CA LEU A 335 9.85 11.61 25.73
C LEU A 335 11.03 11.05 26.54
N THR A 336 10.80 10.71 27.81
CA THR A 336 11.87 10.18 28.68
C THR A 336 11.89 8.65 28.67
N ALA A 337 13.02 8.08 29.12
CA ALA A 337 13.14 6.63 29.27
C ALA A 337 12.13 6.07 30.30
N ASP A 338 11.80 6.85 31.33
CA ASP A 338 10.86 6.47 32.39
C ASP A 338 9.45 6.23 31.86
N GLU A 339 9.10 6.85 30.73
CA GLU A 339 7.81 6.66 30.07
C GLU A 339 7.72 5.32 29.32
N LEU A 340 8.84 4.70 28.95
CA LEU A 340 8.89 3.45 28.18
C LEU A 340 8.68 2.23 29.11
N GLN A 341 7.43 2.00 29.47
CA GLN A 341 6.97 0.93 30.36
C GLN A 341 6.65 -0.35 29.59
N PHE A 342 7.64 -0.87 28.87
CA PHE A 342 7.60 -2.14 28.16
C PHE A 342 9.01 -2.75 28.04
N PRO A 343 9.14 -4.08 27.91
CA PRO A 343 10.44 -4.74 27.73
C PRO A 343 11.02 -4.46 26.35
N LEU A 344 12.34 -4.65 26.21
CA LEU A 344 13.01 -4.53 24.91
C LEU A 344 12.41 -5.51 23.86
N PRO A 345 12.52 -5.21 22.56
CA PRO A 345 12.16 -6.14 21.50
C PRO A 345 13.04 -7.40 21.54
N GLU A 346 12.46 -8.56 21.83
CA GLU A 346 13.19 -9.84 22.00
C GLU A 346 13.01 -10.80 20.81
N ASN A 347 11.93 -10.65 20.05
CA ASN A 347 11.50 -11.61 19.01
C ASN A 347 12.17 -11.35 17.65
N HIS A 348 13.51 -11.35 17.61
CA HIS A 348 14.29 -11.06 16.40
C HIS A 348 13.98 -12.03 15.24
N ALA A 349 13.82 -13.32 15.53
CA ALA A 349 13.51 -14.31 14.51
C ALA A 349 12.16 -14.05 13.83
N LEU A 350 11.13 -13.67 14.61
CA LEU A 350 9.81 -13.33 14.09
C LEU A 350 9.84 -11.99 13.33
N TRP A 351 10.60 -11.00 13.83
CA TRP A 351 10.73 -9.69 13.22
C TRP A 351 11.45 -9.70 11.85
N GLU A 352 12.42 -10.58 11.66
CA GLU A 352 13.12 -10.72 10.39
C GLU A 352 12.36 -11.62 9.39
N ALA A 353 11.32 -12.31 9.85
CA ALA A 353 10.60 -13.26 9.03
C ALA A 353 9.70 -12.57 8.01
N SER A 354 9.83 -12.96 6.74
CA SER A 354 9.08 -12.37 5.60
C SER A 354 8.20 -13.37 4.85
N THR A 355 8.16 -14.62 5.31
CA THR A 355 7.39 -15.73 4.73
C THR A 355 6.59 -16.45 5.81
N GLN A 356 5.46 -17.05 5.45
CA GLN A 356 4.61 -17.79 6.39
C GLN A 356 5.39 -18.90 7.09
N ASP A 357 6.16 -19.70 6.36
CA ASP A 357 6.96 -20.79 6.96
C ASP A 357 7.99 -20.27 7.98
N ALA A 358 8.56 -19.08 7.75
CA ALA A 358 9.50 -18.48 8.69
C ALA A 358 8.78 -17.96 9.95
N TRP A 359 7.56 -17.44 9.80
CA TRP A 359 6.70 -17.05 10.90
C TRP A 359 6.32 -18.25 11.76
N ASP A 360 5.94 -19.36 11.14
CA ASP A 360 5.54 -20.58 11.84
C ASP A 360 6.70 -21.20 12.63
N ARG A 361 7.91 -21.20 12.06
CA ARG A 361 9.13 -21.64 12.78
C ARG A 361 9.44 -20.72 13.97
N ALA A 362 9.39 -19.41 13.78
CA ALA A 362 9.67 -18.46 14.84
C ALA A 362 8.65 -18.54 15.99
N LEU A 363 7.39 -18.87 15.69
CA LEU A 363 6.34 -19.07 16.68
C LEU A 363 6.54 -20.37 17.48
N ALA A 364 7.01 -21.45 16.84
CA ALA A 364 7.21 -22.74 17.50
C ALA A 364 8.23 -22.68 18.66
N ASP A 365 9.20 -21.77 18.57
CA ASP A 365 10.21 -21.55 19.60
C ASP A 365 9.76 -20.57 20.70
N MET A 366 8.56 -19.98 20.59
CA MET A 366 8.08 -18.90 21.47
C MET A 366 7.01 -19.39 22.47
N ASN A 367 7.14 -18.95 23.73
CA ASN A 367 6.11 -19.17 24.75
C ASN A 367 5.00 -18.10 24.67
N VAL A 368 3.97 -18.35 23.87
CA VAL A 368 2.84 -17.42 23.64
C VAL A 368 1.94 -17.27 24.87
N ASP A 369 1.84 -18.29 25.72
CA ASP A 369 0.98 -18.29 26.90
C ASP A 369 1.51 -17.39 28.03
N GLY A 370 2.78 -16.95 27.94
CA GLY A 370 3.43 -16.07 28.92
C GLY A 370 3.34 -14.57 28.61
N LEU A 371 2.61 -14.14 27.57
CA LEU A 371 2.57 -12.73 27.16
C LEU A 371 1.97 -11.78 28.22
N ASP A 372 1.06 -12.29 29.05
CA ASP A 372 0.46 -11.56 30.17
C ASP A 372 1.32 -11.64 31.45
N ASP A 373 2.36 -12.49 31.48
CA ASP A 373 3.30 -12.67 32.61
C ASP A 373 4.53 -11.78 32.43
N PHE A 374 4.30 -10.47 32.28
CA PHE A 374 5.38 -9.49 32.17
C PHE A 374 5.81 -9.00 33.55
N ARG A 375 7.12 -8.97 33.80
CA ARG A 375 7.68 -8.43 35.03
C ARG A 375 8.10 -6.98 34.81
N GLU A 376 7.65 -6.06 35.67
CA GLU A 376 7.98 -4.63 35.52
C GLU A 376 9.48 -4.36 35.54
N GLU A 377 10.23 -5.22 36.22
CA GLU A 377 11.69 -5.17 36.26
C GLU A 377 12.31 -5.22 34.87
N ASP A 378 11.73 -5.94 33.90
CA ASP A 378 12.27 -6.06 32.54
C ASP A 378 12.03 -4.81 31.67
N TRP A 379 11.30 -3.80 32.18
CA TRP A 379 10.96 -2.61 31.42
C TRP A 379 12.17 -1.69 31.20
N ILE A 380 12.16 -0.99 30.06
CA ILE A 380 13.17 0.01 29.72
C ILE A 380 13.22 1.11 30.80
N SER A 381 12.07 1.53 31.32
CA SER A 381 11.95 2.52 32.40
C SER A 381 12.64 2.12 33.72
N ARG A 382 12.93 0.82 33.93
CA ARG A 382 13.65 0.33 35.12
C ARG A 382 15.15 0.14 34.89
N HIS A 383 15.62 0.26 33.65
CA HIS A 383 17.00 -0.05 33.27
C HIS A 383 17.73 1.15 32.63
N SER A 384 18.32 2.01 33.46
CA SER A 384 19.16 3.13 32.97
C SER A 384 20.37 2.68 32.13
N ARG A 385 20.84 1.44 32.29
CA ARG A 385 21.94 0.86 31.49
C ARG A 385 21.53 0.49 30.06
N VAL A 386 20.24 0.26 29.80
CA VAL A 386 19.71 -0.03 28.45
C VAL A 386 19.84 1.19 27.53
N LEU A 387 19.94 2.40 28.10
CA LEU A 387 20.07 3.66 27.35
C LEU A 387 21.36 3.74 26.52
N HIS A 388 22.45 3.10 26.96
CA HIS A 388 23.68 2.97 26.16
C HIS A 388 23.52 2.03 24.96
N VAL A 389 22.61 1.05 25.05
CA VAL A 389 22.30 0.10 23.98
C VAL A 389 21.36 0.73 22.95
N LEU A 390 20.39 1.54 23.38
CA LEU A 390 19.47 2.26 22.50
C LEU A 390 20.15 3.33 21.61
N GLY A 391 21.32 3.83 22.02
CA GLY A 391 22.16 4.71 21.20
C GLY A 391 22.94 4.00 20.08
N ASN A 392 23.08 2.67 20.15
CA ASN A 392 23.95 1.86 19.28
C ASN A 392 23.21 0.80 18.43
N ILE A 393 21.88 0.66 18.56
CA ILE A 393 21.04 -0.21 17.71
C ILE A 393 20.53 0.56 16.50
#